data_AF-A0A1V6SPC6-F1
#
_entry.id   AF-A0A1V6SPC6-F1
#
_cell.length_a   1.000
_cell.length_b   1.000
_cell.length_c   1.000
_cell.angle_alpha   90.00
_cell.angle_beta   90.00
_cell.angle_gamma   90.00
#
_symmetry.space_group_name_H-M   'P 1'
#
loop_
_entity.id
_entity.type
_entity.pdbx_description
1 polymer ?
#
loop_
_entity_poly.entity_id
_entity_poly.type
_entity_poly.pdbx_seq_one_letter_code
_entity_poly.pdbx_strand_id
1 'polypeptide(L)'
;MYRHFRTVATIGSRAARYSTQPIRDTRVSNLVPQFEVTKLENASDPAHLRVVHETLQAKGLVQLALRFDNDESTYLERLISNLSKIHGHGLPITHSAERGWFWDVRPAPSSFQSHGHQARSETMSKFDWHTDCSYEEFPPRYFALQVIQPDRCGGGTLSVLNVDQLLGLLSPFARKWLSSKEFKITVPPEFVKDAGKQHIPANLVAIKPNGECGSQLRFRDDITMPLTPNASKALNEFKRILYGEEAKQSTLHLKAESLPRGSIILMDNRRWLHSRNEVKDPNRHLRRVRWDARPFESCSA
;
A
#
# COMPACT_ATOMS: atom_id res chain seq x y z
N MET A 1 -45.30 2.07 -54.53
CA MET A 1 -43.94 2.36 -54.03
C MET A 1 -44.03 2.65 -52.52
N TYR A 2 -44.10 1.61 -51.69
CA TYR A 2 -44.20 1.74 -50.23
C TYR A 2 -42.85 1.43 -49.59
N ARG A 3 -42.22 2.41 -48.95
CA ARG A 3 -40.98 2.24 -48.17
C ARG A 3 -41.31 1.68 -46.79
N HIS A 4 -40.82 0.49 -46.47
CA HIS A 4 -40.80 -0.06 -45.12
C HIS A 4 -39.64 0.56 -44.33
N PHE A 5 -39.96 1.30 -43.26
CA PHE A 5 -38.99 1.64 -42.21
C PHE A 5 -38.90 0.44 -41.26
N ARG A 6 -37.73 -0.21 -41.21
CA ARG A 6 -37.39 -1.17 -40.16
C ARG A 6 -36.85 -0.39 -38.95
N THR A 7 -37.62 -0.38 -37.87
CA THR A 7 -37.19 0.10 -36.57
C THR A 7 -36.19 -0.90 -35.98
N VAL A 8 -34.93 -0.51 -35.84
CA VAL A 8 -33.92 -1.29 -35.13
C VAL A 8 -34.16 -1.08 -33.64
N ALA A 9 -34.59 -2.13 -32.95
CA ALA A 9 -34.69 -2.14 -31.50
C ALA A 9 -33.28 -2.04 -30.90
N THR A 10 -32.99 -0.95 -30.21
CA THR A 10 -31.80 -0.80 -29.37
C THR A 10 -31.91 -1.75 -28.19
N ILE A 11 -31.04 -2.76 -28.17
CA ILE A 11 -30.86 -3.65 -27.02
C ILE A 11 -30.30 -2.77 -25.89
N GLY A 12 -31.13 -2.51 -24.88
CA GLY A 12 -30.71 -1.84 -23.66
C GLY A 12 -29.56 -2.62 -23.02
N SER A 13 -28.38 -2.00 -22.96
CA SER A 13 -27.25 -2.52 -22.20
C SER A 13 -27.66 -2.60 -20.73
N ARG A 14 -27.93 -3.81 -20.26
CA ARG A 14 -28.10 -4.10 -18.83
C ARG A 14 -26.76 -3.77 -18.16
N ALA A 15 -26.64 -2.58 -17.57
CA ALA A 15 -25.50 -2.25 -16.75
C ALA A 15 -25.39 -3.33 -15.66
N ALA A 16 -24.34 -4.14 -15.71
CA ALA A 16 -24.07 -5.13 -14.70
C ALA A 16 -24.02 -4.39 -13.36
N ARG A 17 -24.95 -4.69 -12.46
CA ARG A 17 -24.90 -4.20 -11.08
C ARG A 17 -23.74 -4.90 -10.41
N TYR A 18 -22.55 -4.30 -10.49
CA TYR A 18 -21.40 -4.75 -9.72
C TYR A 18 -21.74 -4.53 -8.24
N SER A 19 -21.72 -5.60 -7.45
CA SER A 19 -21.84 -5.49 -6.01
C SER A 19 -20.71 -4.60 -5.48
N THR A 20 -21.04 -3.57 -4.73
CA THR A 20 -20.06 -2.74 -4.01
C THR A 20 -19.64 -3.36 -2.67
N GLN A 21 -20.20 -4.53 -2.33
CA GLN A 21 -19.79 -5.27 -1.14
C GLN A 21 -18.57 -6.14 -1.42
N PRO A 22 -17.49 -6.00 -0.62
CA PRO A 22 -16.34 -6.89 -0.70
C PRO A 22 -16.73 -8.36 -0.51
N ILE A 23 -16.34 -9.21 -1.47
CA ILE A 23 -16.35 -10.66 -1.32
C ILE A 23 -15.02 -11.07 -0.70
N ARG A 24 -15.09 -11.74 0.45
CA ARG A 24 -13.93 -12.09 1.26
C ARG A 24 -14.02 -13.53 1.72
N ASP A 25 -12.89 -14.22 1.70
CA ASP A 25 -12.78 -15.51 2.37
C ASP A 25 -12.67 -15.32 3.89
N THR A 26 -12.79 -16.43 4.64
CA THR A 26 -12.72 -16.44 6.10
C THR A 26 -11.41 -15.86 6.62
N ARG A 27 -10.31 -16.08 5.91
CA ARG A 27 -8.99 -15.65 6.35
C ARG A 27 -8.80 -14.15 6.23
N VAL A 28 -9.18 -13.56 5.09
CA VAL A 28 -9.19 -12.11 4.88
C VAL A 28 -10.13 -11.44 5.89
N SER A 29 -11.29 -12.04 6.15
CA SER A 29 -12.25 -11.53 7.13
C SER A 29 -11.69 -11.49 8.55
N ASN A 30 -10.91 -12.50 8.93
CA ASN A 30 -10.27 -12.57 10.26
C ASN A 30 -9.09 -11.61 10.43
N LEU A 31 -8.29 -11.41 9.37
CA LEU A 31 -7.02 -10.68 9.44
C LEU A 31 -7.12 -9.21 9.00
N VAL A 32 -8.11 -8.85 8.21
CA VAL A 32 -8.31 -7.49 7.70
C VAL A 32 -9.65 -6.95 8.21
N PRO A 33 -9.69 -6.27 9.37
CA PRO A 33 -10.90 -5.63 9.86
C PRO A 33 -11.53 -4.73 8.78
N GLN A 34 -12.84 -4.84 8.62
CA GLN A 34 -13.60 -4.04 7.66
C GLN A 34 -14.68 -3.24 8.38
N PHE A 35 -14.76 -1.95 8.05
CA PHE A 35 -15.83 -1.08 8.52
C PHE A 35 -16.62 -0.54 7.34
N GLU A 36 -17.95 -0.56 7.45
CA GLU A 36 -18.79 0.13 6.50
C GLU A 36 -18.86 1.61 6.83
N VAL A 37 -18.77 2.45 5.81
CA VAL A 37 -18.86 3.90 5.95
C VAL A 37 -20.04 4.36 5.13
N THR A 38 -21.09 4.79 5.81
CA THR A 38 -22.37 5.13 5.15
C THR A 38 -22.46 6.57 4.71
N LYS A 39 -21.64 7.47 5.28
CA LYS A 39 -21.72 8.91 5.02
C LYS A 39 -20.35 9.57 5.01
N LEU A 40 -20.25 10.70 4.32
CA LEU A 40 -19.01 11.48 4.21
C LEU A 40 -18.58 12.04 5.58
N GLU A 41 -19.54 12.41 6.43
CA GLU A 41 -19.32 13.02 7.74
C GLU A 41 -18.61 12.09 8.73
N ASN A 42 -18.64 10.77 8.49
CA ASN A 42 -17.89 9.82 9.31
C ASN A 42 -16.38 10.10 9.30
N ALA A 43 -15.85 10.77 8.27
CA ALA A 43 -14.44 11.19 8.24
C ALA A 43 -14.09 12.24 9.31
N SER A 44 -15.10 12.89 9.91
CA SER A 44 -14.95 13.89 10.98
C SER A 44 -15.54 13.43 12.31
N ASP A 45 -16.18 12.27 12.36
CA ASP A 45 -16.76 11.72 13.59
C ASP A 45 -15.66 11.19 14.52
N PRO A 46 -15.52 11.72 15.75
CA PRO A 46 -14.47 11.29 16.69
C PRO A 46 -14.51 9.79 17.03
N ALA A 47 -15.71 9.19 17.11
CA ALA A 47 -15.84 7.77 17.41
C ALA A 47 -15.31 6.91 16.26
N HIS A 48 -15.73 7.21 15.03
CA HIS A 48 -15.20 6.56 13.83
C HIS A 48 -13.68 6.72 13.69
N LEU A 49 -13.16 7.94 13.88
CA LEU A 49 -11.72 8.22 13.82
C LEU A 49 -10.93 7.42 14.84
N ARG A 50 -11.44 7.30 16.08
CA ARG A 50 -10.82 6.49 17.13
C ARG A 50 -10.77 5.01 16.72
N VAL A 51 -11.87 4.46 16.21
CA VAL A 51 -11.90 3.06 15.75
C VAL A 51 -10.87 2.82 14.64
N VAL A 52 -10.78 3.71 13.65
CA VAL A 52 -9.78 3.59 12.57
C VAL A 52 -8.36 3.67 13.13
N HIS A 53 -8.07 4.64 14.00
CA HIS A 53 -6.76 4.80 14.63
C HIS A 53 -6.36 3.57 15.46
N GLU A 54 -7.22 3.15 16.40
CA GLU A 54 -6.96 1.99 17.27
C GLU A 54 -6.78 0.70 16.46
N THR A 55 -7.56 0.52 15.39
CA THR A 55 -7.41 -0.63 14.49
C THR A 55 -6.06 -0.61 13.76
N LEU A 56 -5.63 0.56 13.26
CA LEU A 56 -4.32 0.72 12.65
C LEU A 56 -3.18 0.47 13.66
N GLN A 57 -3.30 0.96 14.89
CA GLN A 57 -2.31 0.69 15.94
C GLN A 57 -2.26 -0.80 16.29
N ALA A 58 -3.40 -1.45 16.46
CA ALA A 58 -3.46 -2.85 16.87
C ALA A 58 -3.04 -3.81 15.75
N LYS A 59 -3.62 -3.66 14.55
CA LYS A 59 -3.47 -4.63 13.44
C LYS A 59 -2.55 -4.16 12.33
N GLY A 60 -2.33 -2.85 12.19
CA GLY A 60 -1.56 -2.28 11.08
C GLY A 60 -2.25 -2.38 9.72
N LEU A 61 -3.52 -2.76 9.67
CA LEU A 61 -4.26 -2.93 8.42
C LEU A 61 -5.76 -2.79 8.69
N VAL A 62 -6.46 -1.99 7.89
CA VAL A 62 -7.91 -1.82 7.96
C VAL A 62 -8.49 -1.52 6.59
N GLN A 63 -9.65 -2.10 6.28
CA GLN A 63 -10.44 -1.78 5.09
C GLN A 63 -11.67 -0.96 5.48
N LEU A 64 -11.95 0.09 4.72
CA LEU A 64 -13.18 0.86 4.80
C LEU A 64 -13.97 0.62 3.51
N ALA A 65 -15.24 0.23 3.63
CA ALA A 65 -16.13 0.04 2.49
C ALA A 65 -17.10 1.23 2.43
N LEU A 66 -16.87 2.15 1.49
CA LEU A 66 -17.76 3.29 1.29
C LEU A 66 -19.09 2.81 0.68
N ARG A 67 -20.20 3.19 1.30
CA ARG A 67 -21.56 2.93 0.81
C ARG A 67 -22.16 4.12 0.05
N PHE A 68 -21.30 5.01 -0.43
CA PHE A 68 -21.63 6.22 -1.19
C PHE A 68 -20.55 6.50 -2.23
N ASP A 69 -20.89 7.25 -3.27
CA ASP A 69 -19.93 7.65 -4.30
C ASP A 69 -18.95 8.69 -3.76
N ASN A 70 -17.67 8.48 -4.04
CA ASN A 70 -16.59 9.33 -3.54
C ASN A 70 -15.39 9.29 -4.49
N ASP A 71 -15.63 9.43 -5.79
CA ASP A 71 -14.58 9.36 -6.82
C ASP A 71 -13.53 10.49 -6.69
N GLU A 72 -13.97 11.64 -6.18
CA GLU A 72 -13.10 12.77 -5.81
C GLU A 72 -12.33 12.54 -4.51
N SER A 73 -12.52 11.39 -3.87
CA SER A 73 -11.73 10.95 -2.72
C SER A 73 -11.79 11.87 -1.48
N THR A 74 -12.75 12.79 -1.41
CA THR A 74 -12.92 13.77 -0.33
C THR A 74 -13.02 13.13 1.07
N TYR A 75 -13.64 11.96 1.19
CA TYR A 75 -13.68 11.20 2.46
C TYR A 75 -12.27 10.87 2.96
N LEU A 76 -11.40 10.33 2.09
CA LEU A 76 -10.06 9.91 2.47
C LEU A 76 -9.20 11.12 2.85
N GLU A 77 -9.28 12.22 2.11
CA GLU A 77 -8.58 13.45 2.44
C GLU A 77 -8.96 13.98 3.84
N ARG A 78 -10.28 14.04 4.12
CA ARG A 78 -10.80 14.46 5.43
C ARG A 78 -10.36 13.52 6.54
N LEU A 79 -10.43 12.21 6.30
CA LEU A 79 -10.02 11.19 7.26
C LEU A 79 -8.55 11.39 7.67
N ILE A 80 -7.63 11.54 6.70
CA ILE A 80 -6.21 11.73 7.02
C ILE A 80 -5.97 13.06 7.73
N SER A 81 -6.61 14.15 7.30
CA SER A 81 -6.50 15.45 7.98
C SER A 81 -6.95 15.37 9.44
N ASN A 82 -8.07 14.69 9.71
CA ASN A 82 -8.64 14.59 11.05
C ASN A 82 -7.89 13.58 11.94
N LEU A 83 -7.35 12.49 11.37
CA LEU A 83 -6.42 11.61 12.10
C LEU A 83 -5.17 12.37 12.57
N SER A 84 -4.68 13.32 11.76
CA SER A 84 -3.58 14.19 12.18
C SER A 84 -3.98 15.12 13.32
N LYS A 85 -5.11 15.83 13.17
CA LYS A 85 -5.59 16.79 14.17
C LYS A 85 -5.96 16.17 15.52
N ILE A 86 -6.57 14.98 15.52
CA ILE A 86 -7.19 14.38 16.72
C ILE A 86 -6.30 13.31 17.34
N HIS A 87 -5.61 12.51 16.53
CA HIS A 87 -4.82 11.35 16.99
C HIS A 87 -3.32 11.51 16.77
N GLY A 88 -2.85 12.73 16.45
CA GLY A 88 -1.42 13.05 16.37
C GLY A 88 -0.67 12.32 15.26
N HIS A 89 -1.36 11.88 14.20
CA HIS A 89 -0.69 11.41 12.99
C HIS A 89 0.07 12.58 12.34
N GLY A 90 1.27 12.32 11.82
CA GLY A 90 2.00 13.30 11.01
C GLY A 90 1.28 13.59 9.69
N LEU A 91 1.59 14.75 9.11
CA LEU A 91 0.96 15.23 7.89
C LEU A 91 1.22 14.30 6.68
N PRO A 92 0.36 14.37 5.64
CA PRO A 92 0.63 13.72 4.36
C PRO A 92 1.94 14.18 3.74
N ILE A 93 2.61 13.27 3.04
CA ILE A 93 3.85 13.56 2.31
C ILE A 93 3.63 13.55 0.80
N THR A 94 4.36 14.40 0.08
CA THR A 94 4.28 14.51 -1.38
C THR A 94 4.69 13.22 -2.08
N HIS A 95 4.16 13.00 -3.29
CA HIS A 95 4.52 11.83 -4.09
C HIS A 95 5.96 11.91 -4.61
N SER A 96 6.28 13.04 -5.24
CA SER A 96 7.57 13.41 -5.83
C SER A 96 7.76 14.92 -5.73
N ALA A 97 8.85 15.46 -6.29
CA ALA A 97 9.07 16.92 -6.31
C ALA A 97 7.99 17.68 -7.10
N GLU A 98 7.35 17.04 -8.09
CA GLU A 98 6.38 17.65 -8.99
C GLU A 98 4.92 17.27 -8.70
N ARG A 99 4.67 16.37 -7.73
CA ARG A 99 3.33 15.87 -7.42
C ARG A 99 3.01 16.01 -5.95
N GLY A 100 1.79 16.48 -5.67
CA GLY A 100 1.28 16.67 -4.31
C GLY A 100 1.19 15.37 -3.50
N TRP A 101 0.60 15.46 -2.31
CA TRP A 101 0.49 14.35 -1.36
C TRP A 101 -0.66 13.38 -1.67
N PHE A 102 -1.48 13.72 -2.67
CA PHE A 102 -2.61 12.94 -3.12
C PHE A 102 -2.57 12.76 -4.63
N TRP A 103 -2.50 11.52 -5.11
CA TRP A 103 -2.24 11.27 -6.53
C TRP A 103 -2.92 10.01 -7.05
N ASP A 104 -3.09 10.00 -8.37
CA ASP A 104 -3.63 8.87 -9.11
C ASP A 104 -2.58 7.79 -9.32
N VAL A 105 -2.99 6.55 -9.06
CA VAL A 105 -2.24 5.35 -9.41
C VAL A 105 -3.02 4.62 -10.48
N ARG A 106 -2.69 4.93 -11.74
CA ARG A 106 -3.29 4.32 -12.93
C ARG A 106 -2.24 4.09 -14.01
N PRO A 107 -2.39 3.05 -14.84
CA PRO A 107 -1.59 2.88 -16.05
C PRO A 107 -1.71 4.09 -16.96
N ALA A 108 -0.61 4.80 -17.17
CA ALA A 108 -0.59 5.94 -18.08
C ALA A 108 0.80 6.05 -18.73
N PRO A 109 0.98 5.63 -19.99
CA PRO A 109 2.30 5.62 -20.65
C PRO A 109 3.00 6.97 -20.69
N SER A 110 2.24 8.07 -20.57
CA SER A 110 2.73 9.44 -20.54
C SER A 110 2.77 10.09 -19.14
N SER A 111 2.44 9.32 -18.09
CA SER A 111 2.46 9.82 -16.71
C SER A 111 3.85 9.70 -16.12
N PHE A 112 4.66 10.74 -16.34
CA PHE A 112 6.00 10.86 -15.79
C PHE A 112 5.99 11.63 -14.47
N GLN A 113 6.84 11.23 -13.54
CA GLN A 113 7.24 12.01 -12.37
C GLN A 113 8.48 12.83 -12.76
N SER A 114 9.31 13.15 -11.77
CA SER A 114 10.51 13.93 -12.00
C SER A 114 11.51 13.20 -12.89
N HIS A 115 12.21 13.98 -13.70
CA HIS A 115 13.26 13.52 -14.62
C HIS A 115 12.78 12.56 -15.73
N GLY A 116 11.48 12.60 -16.10
CA GLY A 116 10.98 11.80 -17.23
C GLY A 116 10.88 10.30 -16.95
N HIS A 117 10.92 9.89 -15.69
CA HIS A 117 10.74 8.51 -15.27
C HIS A 117 9.32 8.26 -14.79
N GLN A 118 8.84 7.02 -14.95
CA GLN A 118 7.54 6.58 -14.46
C GLN A 118 7.69 5.74 -13.19
N ALA A 119 6.92 6.07 -12.14
CA ALA A 119 6.87 5.33 -10.89
C ALA A 119 6.29 3.95 -11.15
N ARG A 120 6.94 2.92 -10.59
CA ARG A 120 6.57 1.50 -10.81
C ARG A 120 5.10 1.20 -10.50
N SER A 121 4.51 1.88 -9.53
CA SER A 121 3.09 1.77 -9.17
C SER A 121 2.12 2.18 -10.29
N GLU A 122 2.55 3.09 -11.18
CA GLU A 122 1.75 3.62 -12.31
C GLU A 122 1.97 2.83 -13.61
N THR A 123 2.76 1.76 -13.57
CA THR A 123 2.99 0.87 -14.72
C THR A 123 2.03 -0.34 -14.70
N MET A 124 1.93 -1.01 -15.85
CA MET A 124 1.20 -2.28 -15.99
C MET A 124 1.96 -3.50 -15.44
N SER A 125 3.28 -3.39 -15.27
CA SER A 125 4.15 -4.49 -14.84
C SER A 125 3.82 -4.98 -13.44
N LYS A 126 4.35 -6.11 -12.98
CA LYS A 126 4.30 -6.45 -11.55
C LYS A 126 5.09 -5.45 -10.69
N PHE A 127 4.73 -5.33 -9.42
CA PHE A 127 5.50 -4.61 -8.40
C PHE A 127 5.76 -5.58 -7.25
N ASP A 128 7.01 -6.04 -7.17
CA ASP A 128 7.45 -7.03 -6.18
C ASP A 128 7.37 -6.48 -4.73
N TRP A 129 7.64 -7.34 -3.75
CA TRP A 129 7.48 -7.02 -2.32
C TRP A 129 8.27 -5.79 -1.88
N HIS A 130 7.56 -4.84 -1.27
CA HIS A 130 8.16 -3.63 -0.75
C HIS A 130 7.36 -3.01 0.40
N THR A 131 8.03 -2.06 1.06
CA THR A 131 7.45 -0.99 1.86
C THR A 131 7.64 0.32 1.10
N ASP A 132 6.68 1.23 1.18
CA ASP A 132 6.74 2.54 0.54
C ASP A 132 7.91 3.37 1.05
N CYS A 133 8.54 4.11 0.12
CA CYS A 133 9.60 5.07 0.43
C CYS A 133 10.71 4.47 1.30
N SER A 134 11.06 3.20 1.11
CA SER A 134 12.12 2.53 1.88
C SER A 134 13.48 3.24 1.76
N TYR A 135 13.65 4.09 0.75
CA TYR A 135 14.83 4.92 0.48
C TYR A 135 14.81 6.30 1.17
N GLU A 136 13.71 6.70 1.81
CA GLU A 136 13.65 7.97 2.56
C GLU A 136 14.25 7.80 3.97
N GLU A 137 14.81 8.88 4.51
CA GLU A 137 15.30 8.90 5.90
C GLU A 137 14.14 8.75 6.90
N PHE A 138 13.01 9.36 6.59
CA PHE A 138 11.77 9.33 7.36
C PHE A 138 10.65 8.67 6.52
N PRO A 139 10.66 7.33 6.36
CA PRO A 139 9.61 6.66 5.60
C PRO A 139 8.23 6.88 6.25
N PRO A 140 7.16 7.01 5.44
CA PRO A 140 5.80 7.15 5.95
C PRO A 140 5.47 5.90 6.76
N ARG A 141 4.89 6.12 7.95
CA ARG A 141 4.37 5.01 8.74
C ARG A 141 3.15 4.39 8.09
N TYR A 142 2.31 5.19 7.45
CA TYR A 142 1.07 4.70 6.86
C TYR A 142 0.92 5.09 5.40
N PHE A 143 0.20 4.26 4.65
CA PHE A 143 -0.34 4.63 3.34
C PHE A 143 -1.77 4.11 3.20
N ALA A 144 -2.49 4.71 2.25
CA ALA A 144 -3.82 4.26 1.89
C ALA A 144 -4.00 4.20 0.38
N LEU A 145 -4.84 3.27 -0.07
CA LEU A 145 -5.29 3.15 -1.44
C LEU A 145 -6.82 3.15 -1.46
N GLN A 146 -7.42 4.10 -2.16
CA GLN A 146 -8.84 4.07 -2.49
C GLN A 146 -9.02 3.50 -3.90
N VAL A 147 -9.93 2.55 -4.04
CA VAL A 147 -10.31 1.96 -5.32
C VAL A 147 -11.39 2.80 -5.99
N ILE A 148 -11.00 3.54 -7.04
CA ILE A 148 -11.92 4.27 -7.91
C ILE A 148 -12.43 3.34 -9.01
N GLN A 149 -11.52 2.55 -9.57
CA GLN A 149 -11.81 1.47 -10.50
C GLN A 149 -10.88 0.28 -10.26
N PRO A 150 -11.40 -0.90 -9.87
CA PRO A 150 -10.58 -2.09 -9.73
C PRO A 150 -10.11 -2.60 -11.10
N ASP A 151 -9.14 -3.51 -11.09
CA ASP A 151 -8.81 -4.28 -12.30
C ASP A 151 -9.97 -5.21 -12.65
N ARG A 152 -10.49 -5.13 -13.87
CA ARG A 152 -11.62 -5.96 -14.35
C ARG A 152 -11.17 -7.16 -15.19
N CYS A 153 -9.86 -7.36 -15.34
CA CYS A 153 -9.25 -8.34 -16.23
C CYS A 153 -8.43 -9.39 -15.45
N GLY A 154 -8.65 -9.52 -14.14
CA GLY A 154 -7.98 -10.51 -13.28
C GLY A 154 -6.50 -10.19 -13.00
N GLY A 155 -6.12 -8.92 -13.08
CA GLY A 155 -4.81 -8.39 -12.69
C GLY A 155 -4.87 -7.54 -11.41
N GLY A 156 -3.82 -6.79 -11.13
CA GLY A 156 -3.78 -5.72 -10.13
C GLY A 156 -4.11 -6.13 -8.68
N THR A 157 -4.00 -7.42 -8.35
CA THR A 157 -4.22 -8.00 -7.03
C THR A 157 -3.20 -7.43 -6.05
N LEU A 158 -3.69 -6.82 -4.97
CA LEU A 158 -2.86 -6.34 -3.88
C LEU A 158 -2.57 -7.52 -2.95
N SER A 159 -1.31 -7.94 -2.87
CA SER A 159 -0.90 -8.98 -1.94
C SER A 159 -0.23 -8.33 -0.74
N VAL A 160 -0.57 -8.78 0.46
CA VAL A 160 -0.06 -8.21 1.72
C VAL A 160 0.44 -9.31 2.63
N LEU A 161 1.54 -9.05 3.32
CA LEU A 161 2.19 -10.02 4.21
C LEU A 161 2.60 -9.33 5.50
N ASN A 162 2.23 -9.93 6.64
CA ASN A 162 2.55 -9.41 7.95
C ASN A 162 4.05 -9.61 8.25
N VAL A 163 4.71 -8.54 8.70
CA VAL A 163 6.15 -8.53 8.94
C VAL A 163 6.52 -9.41 10.14
N ASP A 164 5.74 -9.43 11.21
CA ASP A 164 6.04 -10.27 12.38
C ASP A 164 6.02 -11.77 12.03
N GLN A 165 5.10 -12.19 11.15
CA GLN A 165 5.07 -13.57 10.64
C GLN A 165 6.36 -13.92 9.89
N LEU A 166 6.82 -13.02 9.01
CA LEU A 166 8.03 -13.22 8.23
C LEU A 166 9.29 -13.22 9.11
N LEU A 167 9.41 -12.23 9.99
CA LEU A 167 10.56 -12.09 10.86
C LEU A 167 10.62 -13.19 11.92
N GLY A 168 9.47 -13.76 12.29
CA GLY A 168 9.34 -14.96 13.12
C GLY A 168 10.16 -16.15 12.60
N LEU A 169 10.27 -16.28 11.28
CA LEU A 169 10.96 -17.39 10.60
C LEU A 169 12.47 -17.18 10.44
N LEU A 170 12.98 -15.96 10.71
CA LEU A 170 14.40 -15.65 10.54
C LEU A 170 15.25 -16.25 11.65
N SER A 171 16.43 -16.75 11.26
CA SER A 171 17.48 -17.16 12.18
C SER A 171 17.97 -15.98 13.04
N PRO A 172 18.53 -16.24 14.25
CA PRO A 172 19.17 -15.20 15.04
C PRO A 172 20.29 -14.47 14.28
N PHE A 173 20.98 -15.18 13.38
CA PHE A 173 21.99 -14.59 12.50
C PHE A 173 21.38 -13.56 11.56
N ALA A 174 20.33 -13.92 10.82
CA ALA A 174 19.70 -12.99 9.89
C ALA A 174 19.10 -11.79 10.62
N ARG A 175 18.41 -12.00 11.75
CA ARG A 175 17.85 -10.93 12.59
C ARG A 175 18.92 -9.92 13.00
N LYS A 176 20.09 -10.38 13.47
CA LYS A 176 21.21 -9.53 13.88
C LYS A 176 21.68 -8.65 12.73
N TRP A 177 22.00 -9.25 11.58
CA TRP A 177 22.60 -8.52 10.47
C TRP A 177 21.59 -7.67 9.71
N LEU A 178 20.33 -8.10 9.56
CA LEU A 178 19.27 -7.27 8.99
C LEU A 178 18.95 -6.03 9.84
N SER A 179 19.22 -6.10 11.15
CA SER A 179 19.06 -4.97 12.06
C SER A 179 20.27 -4.03 12.11
N SER A 180 21.39 -4.39 11.46
CA SER A 180 22.58 -3.55 11.38
C SER A 180 22.50 -2.56 10.21
N LYS A 181 23.17 -1.41 10.32
CA LYS A 181 23.22 -0.38 9.26
C LYS A 181 24.20 -0.75 8.13
N GLU A 182 24.11 -1.98 7.65
CA GLU A 182 24.99 -2.56 6.63
C GLU A 182 24.29 -2.74 5.27
N PHE A 183 23.26 -1.94 5.01
CA PHE A 183 22.58 -1.91 3.72
C PHE A 183 22.62 -0.51 3.12
N LYS A 184 22.75 -0.48 1.81
CA LYS A 184 22.52 0.71 0.98
C LYS A 184 21.15 0.57 0.34
N ILE A 185 20.31 1.59 0.49
CA ILE A 185 19.04 1.69 -0.24
C ILE A 185 19.16 2.84 -1.22
N THR A 186 19.11 2.54 -2.52
CA THR A 186 19.24 3.52 -3.59
C THR A 186 17.92 4.27 -3.79
N VAL A 187 17.97 5.59 -3.93
CA VAL A 187 16.81 6.41 -4.27
C VAL A 187 16.48 6.17 -5.75
N PRO A 188 15.25 5.72 -6.08
CA PRO A 188 14.87 5.54 -7.49
C PRO A 188 14.96 6.86 -8.27
N PRO A 189 15.35 6.85 -9.55
CA PRO A 189 15.55 8.06 -10.35
C PRO A 189 14.36 9.02 -10.36
N GLU A 190 13.14 8.47 -10.39
CA GLU A 190 11.88 9.24 -10.39
C GLU A 190 11.62 10.02 -9.09
N PHE A 191 12.38 9.75 -8.02
CA PHE A 191 12.23 10.35 -6.69
C PHE A 191 13.48 11.09 -6.20
N VAL A 192 14.50 11.26 -7.03
CA VAL A 192 15.69 12.06 -6.68
C VAL A 192 15.27 13.53 -6.52
N LYS A 193 15.50 14.10 -5.33
CA LYS A 193 15.24 15.52 -5.02
C LYS A 193 16.51 16.35 -5.12
N ASP A 194 17.60 15.82 -4.57
CA ASP A 194 18.93 16.44 -4.56
C ASP A 194 19.94 15.51 -5.25
N ALA A 195 20.70 16.03 -6.21
CA ALA A 195 21.68 15.24 -6.96
C ALA A 195 22.74 14.55 -6.07
N GLY A 196 22.99 15.08 -4.86
CA GLY A 196 23.95 14.55 -3.90
C GLY A 196 23.44 13.40 -3.01
N LYS A 197 22.13 13.14 -2.95
CA LYS A 197 21.53 12.11 -2.09
C LYS A 197 20.92 10.97 -2.92
N GLN A 198 21.78 10.14 -3.48
CA GLN A 198 21.37 9.02 -4.34
C GLN A 198 21.10 7.72 -3.57
N HIS A 199 21.49 7.65 -2.30
CA HIS A 199 21.27 6.48 -1.46
C HIS A 199 21.34 6.83 0.02
N ILE A 200 20.86 5.92 0.86
CA ILE A 200 20.98 6.00 2.31
C ILE A 200 21.60 4.72 2.87
N PRO A 201 22.46 4.81 3.90
CA PRO A 201 22.80 3.68 4.74
C PRO A 201 21.62 3.37 5.66
N ALA A 202 21.23 2.10 5.77
CA ALA A 202 20.06 1.68 6.54
C ALA A 202 20.23 0.27 7.12
N ASN A 203 19.54 0.02 8.22
CA ASN A 203 19.07 -1.30 8.63
C ASN A 203 17.76 -1.63 7.93
N LEU A 204 17.47 -2.92 7.71
CA LEU A 204 16.20 -3.35 7.11
C LEU A 204 15.16 -3.68 8.18
N VAL A 205 15.62 -4.21 9.32
CA VAL A 205 14.74 -4.66 10.39
C VAL A 205 14.95 -3.80 11.64
N ALA A 206 13.86 -3.50 12.33
CA ALA A 206 13.89 -3.00 13.70
C ALA A 206 13.04 -3.95 14.56
N ILE A 207 13.72 -4.79 15.36
CA ILE A 207 13.08 -5.71 16.31
C ILE A 207 12.97 -4.99 17.65
N LYS A 208 11.78 -4.90 18.22
CA LYS A 208 11.59 -4.31 19.55
C LYS A 208 11.40 -5.41 20.60
N PRO A 209 12.16 -5.40 21.72
CA PRO A 209 12.11 -6.48 22.72
C PRO A 209 10.75 -6.64 23.44
N ASN A 210 9.91 -5.60 23.46
CA ASN A 210 8.75 -5.52 24.36
C ASN A 210 7.38 -5.61 23.67
N GLY A 211 7.30 -5.94 22.38
CA GLY A 211 6.02 -6.27 21.71
C GLY A 211 5.00 -5.13 21.51
N GLU A 212 5.18 -3.96 22.13
CA GLU A 212 4.18 -2.86 22.10
C GLU A 212 3.86 -2.29 20.71
N CYS A 213 4.77 -2.43 19.73
CA CYS A 213 4.58 -1.86 18.38
C CYS A 213 4.85 -2.85 17.23
N GLY A 214 5.04 -4.14 17.54
CA GLY A 214 5.47 -5.15 16.57
C GLY A 214 6.88 -4.90 16.01
N SER A 215 7.42 -5.89 15.32
CA SER A 215 8.67 -5.75 14.56
C SER A 215 8.41 -4.95 13.29
N GLN A 216 9.40 -4.16 12.86
CA GLN A 216 9.28 -3.29 11.70
C GLN A 216 10.26 -3.70 10.61
N LEU A 217 9.86 -3.51 9.35
CA LEU A 217 10.66 -3.78 8.17
C LEU A 217 10.65 -2.56 7.26
N ARG A 218 11.80 -2.25 6.66
CA ARG A 218 11.96 -1.39 5.50
C ARG A 218 12.66 -2.18 4.42
N PHE A 219 12.00 -2.36 3.29
CA PHE A 219 12.54 -3.22 2.24
C PHE A 219 11.97 -2.83 0.89
N ARG A 220 12.80 -2.89 -0.14
CA ARG A 220 12.37 -2.92 -1.54
C ARG A 220 13.43 -3.64 -2.36
N ASP A 221 13.02 -4.76 -2.96
CA ASP A 221 13.94 -5.77 -3.49
C ASP A 221 14.95 -5.23 -4.53
N ASP A 222 14.48 -4.39 -5.45
CA ASP A 222 15.26 -3.87 -6.58
C ASP A 222 16.26 -2.76 -6.23
N ILE A 223 16.18 -2.17 -5.03
CA ILE A 223 17.01 -1.02 -4.63
C ILE A 223 17.84 -1.25 -3.36
N THR A 224 17.67 -2.40 -2.69
CA THR A 224 18.39 -2.75 -1.47
C THR A 224 19.63 -3.58 -1.78
N MET A 225 20.80 -3.09 -1.37
CA MET A 225 22.09 -3.77 -1.55
C MET A 225 22.79 -3.98 -0.19
N PRO A 226 23.31 -5.18 0.10
CA PRO A 226 24.14 -5.42 1.29
C PRO A 226 25.54 -4.83 1.10
N LEU A 227 26.12 -4.31 2.18
CA LEU A 227 27.47 -3.73 2.20
C LEU A 227 28.55 -4.69 2.70
N THR A 228 28.16 -5.78 3.36
CA THR A 228 29.09 -6.78 3.92
C THR A 228 28.69 -8.20 3.51
N PRO A 229 29.63 -9.18 3.58
CA PRO A 229 29.31 -10.58 3.33
C PRO A 229 28.25 -11.14 4.29
N ASN A 230 28.22 -10.68 5.54
CA ASN A 230 27.23 -11.14 6.51
C ASN A 230 25.85 -10.54 6.25
N ALA A 231 25.77 -9.25 5.93
CA ALA A 231 24.54 -8.61 5.47
C ALA A 231 23.99 -9.29 4.19
N SER A 232 24.87 -9.69 3.28
CA SER A 232 24.49 -10.44 2.07
C SER A 232 23.89 -11.81 2.40
N LYS A 233 24.52 -12.60 3.26
CA LYS A 233 23.98 -13.89 3.73
C LYS A 233 22.62 -13.72 4.40
N ALA A 234 22.48 -12.72 5.27
CA ALA A 234 21.24 -12.43 5.97
C ALA A 234 20.11 -12.00 5.02
N LEU A 235 20.42 -11.17 4.02
CA LEU A 235 19.46 -10.76 2.99
C LEU A 235 19.04 -11.95 2.10
N ASN A 236 19.96 -12.85 1.76
CA ASN A 236 19.65 -14.05 0.99
C ASN A 236 18.71 -14.98 1.78
N GLU A 237 18.94 -15.16 3.08
CA GLU A 237 18.02 -15.89 3.95
C GLU A 237 16.63 -15.24 3.97
N PHE A 238 16.57 -13.92 4.16
CA PHE A 238 15.32 -13.17 4.13
C PHE A 238 14.56 -13.35 2.82
N LYS A 239 15.22 -13.18 1.66
CA LYS A 239 14.59 -13.35 0.35
C LYS A 239 14.11 -14.79 0.13
N ARG A 240 14.90 -15.79 0.57
CA ARG A 240 14.50 -17.20 0.50
C ARG A 240 13.21 -17.47 1.27
N ILE A 241 13.06 -16.88 2.46
CA ILE A 241 11.82 -17.02 3.25
C ILE A 241 10.68 -16.25 2.59
N LEU A 242 10.91 -14.98 2.20
CA LEU A 242 9.90 -14.11 1.59
C LEU A 242 9.28 -14.71 0.32
N TYR A 243 10.08 -15.40 -0.50
CA TYR A 243 9.63 -16.07 -1.72
C TYR A 243 9.36 -17.58 -1.52
N GLY A 244 9.55 -18.07 -0.30
CA GLY A 244 9.33 -19.45 0.10
C GLY A 244 7.86 -19.79 0.32
N GLU A 245 7.60 -21.05 0.65
CA GLU A 245 6.23 -21.55 0.80
C GLU A 245 5.55 -21.04 2.07
N GLU A 246 6.29 -20.86 3.18
CA GLU A 246 5.71 -20.35 4.43
C GLU A 246 5.16 -18.91 4.26
N ALA A 247 5.89 -18.05 3.52
CA ALA A 247 5.44 -16.70 3.23
C ALA A 247 4.24 -16.66 2.28
N LYS A 248 4.21 -17.55 1.26
CA LYS A 248 3.05 -17.68 0.36
C LYS A 248 1.80 -18.11 1.12
N GLN A 249 1.94 -19.11 1.99
CA GLN A 249 0.86 -19.55 2.86
C GLN A 249 0.42 -18.45 3.82
N SER A 250 1.32 -17.55 4.23
CA SER A 250 1.03 -16.40 5.12
C SER A 250 0.46 -15.17 4.38
N THR A 251 0.57 -15.12 3.06
CA THR A 251 0.16 -13.97 2.25
C THR A 251 -1.36 -13.89 2.09
N LEU A 252 -1.88 -12.67 2.17
CA LEU A 252 -3.27 -12.36 1.83
C LEU A 252 -3.33 -11.73 0.43
N HIS A 253 -4.16 -12.29 -0.44
CA HIS A 253 -4.36 -11.80 -1.79
C HIS A 253 -5.70 -11.07 -1.89
N LEU A 254 -5.65 -9.74 -1.87
CA LEU A 254 -6.81 -8.87 -1.98
C LEU A 254 -7.08 -8.58 -3.47
N LYS A 255 -7.93 -9.43 -4.05
CA LYS A 255 -8.38 -9.32 -5.45
C LYS A 255 -9.43 -8.23 -5.63
N ALA A 256 -9.83 -7.98 -6.88
CA ALA A 256 -10.87 -7.01 -7.22
C ALA A 256 -12.19 -7.27 -6.49
N GLU A 257 -12.53 -8.53 -6.24
CA GLU A 257 -13.74 -8.92 -5.52
C GLU A 257 -13.66 -8.55 -4.03
N SER A 258 -12.47 -8.58 -3.42
CA SER A 258 -12.24 -8.19 -2.02
C SER A 258 -12.00 -6.69 -1.85
N LEU A 259 -11.59 -6.01 -2.92
CA LEU A 259 -11.39 -4.56 -2.98
C LEU A 259 -12.17 -3.96 -4.16
N PRO A 260 -13.52 -4.03 -4.15
CA PRO A 260 -14.33 -3.41 -5.19
C PRO A 260 -14.22 -1.88 -5.13
N ARG A 261 -14.75 -1.21 -6.16
CA ARG A 261 -14.91 0.25 -6.18
C ARG A 261 -15.53 0.76 -4.88
N GLY A 262 -15.00 1.86 -4.35
CA GLY A 262 -15.39 2.42 -3.07
C GLY A 262 -14.68 1.79 -1.86
N SER A 263 -13.82 0.79 -2.06
CA SER A 263 -12.96 0.29 -0.98
C SER A 263 -11.78 1.22 -0.72
N ILE A 264 -11.45 1.44 0.54
CA ILE A 264 -10.20 2.07 0.97
C ILE A 264 -9.46 1.06 1.84
N ILE A 265 -8.20 0.78 1.52
CA ILE A 265 -7.31 0.01 2.40
C ILE A 265 -6.30 0.98 3.00
N LEU A 266 -6.18 0.99 4.33
CA LEU A 266 -5.16 1.73 5.08
C LEU A 266 -4.21 0.71 5.72
N MET A 267 -2.91 0.99 5.66
CA MET A 267 -1.88 0.04 6.08
C MET A 267 -0.74 0.75 6.80
N ASP A 268 -0.26 0.14 7.88
CA ASP A 268 1.04 0.42 8.50
C ASP A 268 2.14 -0.18 7.61
N ASN A 269 2.79 0.72 6.90
CA ASN A 269 3.83 0.46 5.91
C ASN A 269 5.08 -0.21 6.49
N ARG A 270 5.23 -0.25 7.82
CA ARG A 270 6.38 -0.87 8.49
C ARG A 270 6.08 -2.27 8.99
N ARG A 271 4.80 -2.56 9.25
CA ARG A 271 4.32 -3.85 9.79
C ARG A 271 3.75 -4.77 8.71
N TRP A 272 3.57 -4.26 7.51
CA TRP A 272 3.06 -5.01 6.37
C TRP A 272 3.88 -4.74 5.12
N LEU A 273 4.34 -5.82 4.48
CA LEU A 273 4.81 -5.78 3.11
C LEU A 273 3.62 -5.79 2.16
N HIS A 274 3.80 -5.14 1.01
CA HIS A 274 2.83 -5.25 -0.06
C HIS A 274 3.51 -5.48 -1.41
N SER A 275 2.78 -6.15 -2.30
CA SER A 275 3.14 -6.35 -3.69
C SER A 275 1.88 -6.29 -4.55
N ARG A 276 2.09 -6.14 -5.85
CA ARG A 276 1.02 -6.14 -6.85
C ARG A 276 1.46 -7.03 -8.00
N ASN A 277 0.61 -7.97 -8.42
CA ASN A 277 0.84 -8.64 -9.70
C ASN A 277 0.64 -7.68 -10.89
N GLU A 278 0.77 -8.18 -12.10
CA GLU A 278 0.56 -7.40 -13.32
C GLU A 278 -0.85 -6.79 -13.35
N VAL A 279 -0.94 -5.51 -13.71
CA VAL A 279 -2.23 -4.90 -14.05
C VAL A 279 -2.59 -5.36 -15.45
N LYS A 280 -3.85 -5.76 -15.63
CA LYS A 280 -4.38 -6.25 -16.90
C LYS A 280 -5.45 -5.32 -17.47
N ASP A 281 -6.13 -4.53 -16.62
CA ASP A 281 -7.05 -3.48 -17.07
C ASP A 281 -6.32 -2.13 -17.18
N PRO A 282 -6.14 -1.54 -18.39
CA PRO A 282 -5.52 -0.23 -18.55
C PRO A 282 -6.32 0.90 -17.88
N ASN A 283 -7.60 0.67 -17.59
CA ASN A 283 -8.46 1.64 -16.90
C ASN A 283 -8.46 1.46 -15.38
N ARG A 284 -7.64 0.56 -14.82
CA ARG A 284 -7.50 0.41 -13.36
C ARG A 284 -7.07 1.75 -12.77
N HIS A 285 -7.78 2.20 -11.74
CA HIS A 285 -7.57 3.52 -11.15
C HIS A 285 -7.72 3.47 -9.64
N LEU A 286 -6.62 3.78 -8.94
CA LEU A 286 -6.64 4.01 -7.50
C LEU A 286 -6.23 5.44 -7.17
N ARG A 287 -6.63 5.92 -5.99
CA ARG A 287 -6.07 7.11 -5.36
C ARG A 287 -5.15 6.69 -4.22
N ARG A 288 -3.98 7.33 -4.09
CA ARG A 288 -2.99 7.01 -3.05
C ARG A 288 -2.64 8.23 -2.21
N VAL A 289 -2.40 7.95 -0.93
CA VAL A 289 -1.80 8.88 0.05
C VAL A 289 -0.79 8.13 0.92
N ARG A 290 0.26 8.84 1.33
CA ARG A 290 1.22 8.42 2.36
C ARG A 290 1.27 9.51 3.41
N TRP A 291 1.34 9.14 4.69
CA TRP A 291 1.39 10.12 5.78
C TRP A 291 2.16 9.59 6.98
N ASP A 292 2.33 10.45 7.99
CA ASP A 292 3.02 10.13 9.24
C ASP A 292 4.48 9.69 9.02
N ALA A 293 5.23 10.52 8.28
CA ALA A 293 6.68 10.32 8.10
C ALA A 293 7.41 10.45 9.45
N ARG A 294 8.15 9.40 9.80
CA ARG A 294 8.88 9.31 11.08
C ARG A 294 10.21 8.59 10.88
N PRO A 295 11.19 8.72 11.79
CA PRO A 295 12.37 7.86 11.77
C PRO A 295 11.95 6.39 11.74
N PHE A 296 12.67 5.55 10.99
CA PHE A 296 12.31 4.12 10.90
C PHE A 296 12.32 3.41 12.26
N GLU A 297 13.19 3.83 13.19
CA GLU A 297 13.33 3.17 14.50
C GLU A 297 12.42 3.77 15.60
N SER A 298 11.70 4.87 15.31
CA SER A 298 10.82 5.48 16.31
C SER A 298 9.53 4.67 16.48
N CYS A 299 9.15 4.43 17.74
CA CYS A 299 7.76 4.15 18.09
C CYS A 299 7.11 5.45 18.51
N SER A 300 5.85 5.66 18.13
CA SER A 300 4.99 6.55 18.91
C SER A 300 4.85 5.96 20.31
N ALA A 301 5.12 6.77 21.33
CA ALA A 301 4.51 6.60 22.64
C ALA A 301 2.99 6.78 22.53
#